data_AF-A0A8C0MEC2-F1
#
_entry.id   AF-A0A8C0MEC2-F1
#
_cell.length_a   1.000
_cell.length_b   1.000
_cell.length_c   1.000
_cell.angle_alpha   90.00
_cell.angle_beta   90.00
_cell.angle_gamma   90.00
#
_symmetry.space_group_name_H-M   'P 1'
#
loop_
_entity.id
_entity.type
_entity.pdbx_description
1 polymer ?
#
loop_
_entity_poly.entity_id
_entity_poly.type
_entity_poly.pdbx_seq_one_letter_code
_entity_poly.pdbx_strand_id
1 'polypeptide(L)'
;MQSPKYLLWGPLQKSLLGPAFDVKMTLMGDWYLYSACFLCLFVWFFFGLNYLCLNTSDILLFDFFSLVTDAPHINLERSKENERISKDQIKKRKKKQKGYQPNYFLSIPITNKEITRGIKILQNAILQQDERLAKAMTSDGSFHITLLVMQLLNEDEVNLGIGALLELKPFVEEILQGKELILPFQGVDTFGNQVGFVKLAEGHHINPLLEIAEAAKRTFQEKGFMAGENRSFKPHLTFMKLSRTPWLRRKGVKKIDPKFYEKFISHTFGEEMVHRIDLCSMLKKKQSNGYYHCESSIVIENIVFSEGLCEHPIPHQAFSCLLLLIRNRIFQAKKFHCEKIKSRWPAKVENLSFNFLPKGNIFCGETKIHT
;
A
#
# COMPACT_ATOMS: atom_id res chain seq x y z
N MET A 1 -22.51 -85.08 4.02
CA MET A 1 -23.07 -84.22 2.97
C MET A 1 -21.98 -83.29 2.50
N GLN A 2 -21.56 -83.47 1.24
CA GLN A 2 -20.90 -82.56 0.30
C GLN A 2 -19.70 -81.68 0.77
N SER A 3 -18.51 -82.16 0.35
CA SER A 3 -17.43 -81.43 -0.38
C SER A 3 -17.94 -80.55 -1.54
N PRO A 4 -17.11 -79.84 -2.37
CA PRO A 4 -15.63 -79.84 -2.49
C PRO A 4 -14.96 -78.44 -2.71
N LYS A 5 -13.67 -78.25 -2.34
CA LYS A 5 -12.38 -78.37 -3.09
C LYS A 5 -12.04 -77.17 -4.01
N TYR A 6 -10.96 -76.43 -3.67
CA TYR A 6 -9.59 -76.47 -4.22
C TYR A 6 -9.46 -76.16 -5.72
N LEU A 7 -8.59 -75.19 -6.06
CA LEU A 7 -7.42 -75.47 -6.91
C LEU A 7 -6.27 -74.49 -6.60
N LEU A 8 -5.14 -75.05 -6.18
CA LEU A 8 -3.80 -74.45 -6.22
C LEU A 8 -3.24 -74.51 -7.67
N TRP A 9 -2.23 -73.68 -7.97
CA TRP A 9 -0.87 -74.06 -8.42
C TRP A 9 -0.09 -72.81 -8.91
N GLY A 10 1.15 -72.62 -8.44
CA GLY A 10 2.18 -71.81 -9.15
C GLY A 10 2.84 -72.63 -10.29
N PRO A 11 3.99 -72.26 -10.93
CA PRO A 11 5.04 -71.33 -10.52
C PRO A 11 5.67 -70.46 -11.66
N LEU A 12 6.80 -69.80 -11.34
CA LEU A 12 7.75 -69.03 -12.17
C LEU A 12 7.84 -69.33 -13.69
N GLN A 13 7.98 -68.26 -14.49
CA GLN A 13 8.86 -68.28 -15.67
C GLN A 13 9.48 -66.88 -15.94
N LYS A 14 10.81 -66.78 -15.83
CA LYS A 14 11.64 -65.72 -16.42
C LYS A 14 11.90 -66.09 -17.88
N SER A 15 11.64 -65.21 -18.85
CA SER A 15 12.51 -64.98 -20.01
C SER A 15 11.99 -63.88 -20.95
N LEU A 16 12.81 -62.84 -21.12
CA LEU A 16 13.20 -62.18 -22.37
C LEU A 16 12.15 -61.98 -23.49
N LEU A 17 11.74 -60.73 -23.70
CA LEU A 17 11.83 -59.94 -24.95
C LEU A 17 10.95 -58.67 -24.79
N GLY A 18 11.54 -57.46 -24.93
CA GLY A 18 10.81 -56.19 -25.05
C GLY A 18 10.12 -56.04 -26.43
N PRO A 19 9.59 -54.86 -26.84
CA PRO A 19 9.91 -53.50 -26.37
C PRO A 19 8.70 -52.54 -26.15
N ALA A 20 8.98 -51.42 -25.47
CA ALA A 20 8.41 -50.08 -25.67
C ALA A 20 6.92 -49.95 -26.05
N PHE A 21 6.03 -49.68 -25.09
CA PHE A 21 4.81 -48.85 -25.27
C PHE A 21 4.13 -48.70 -23.89
N ASP A 22 4.42 -47.61 -23.15
CA ASP A 22 3.46 -46.93 -22.24
C ASP A 22 4.13 -45.87 -21.33
N VAL A 23 4.66 -44.78 -21.93
CA VAL A 23 4.99 -43.53 -21.19
C VAL A 23 4.56 -42.29 -22.01
N LYS A 24 3.45 -42.38 -22.75
CA LYS A 24 3.01 -41.26 -23.62
C LYS A 24 1.60 -40.74 -23.35
N MET A 25 0.94 -41.16 -22.26
CA MET A 25 -0.42 -40.70 -21.92
C MET A 25 -0.54 -39.98 -20.57
N THR A 26 0.54 -39.40 -20.04
CA THR A 26 0.47 -38.55 -18.83
C THR A 26 1.26 -37.24 -18.94
N LEU A 27 1.67 -36.85 -20.15
CA LEU A 27 2.35 -35.56 -20.42
C LEU A 27 1.63 -34.67 -21.44
N MET A 28 0.48 -35.11 -21.99
CA MET A 28 -0.34 -34.29 -22.90
C MET A 28 -1.52 -33.57 -22.23
N GLY A 29 -1.83 -33.89 -20.97
CA GLY A 29 -2.92 -33.24 -20.21
C GLY A 29 -2.58 -31.83 -19.71
N ASP A 30 -1.33 -31.61 -19.32
CA ASP A 30 -0.94 -30.35 -18.66
C ASP A 30 -0.58 -29.23 -19.64
N TRP A 31 -0.21 -29.54 -20.88
CA TRP A 31 0.09 -28.50 -21.89
C TRP A 31 -1.17 -27.76 -22.39
N TYR A 32 -2.32 -28.44 -22.45
CA TYR A 32 -3.56 -27.83 -22.91
C TYR A 32 -4.18 -26.90 -21.87
N LEU A 33 -4.00 -27.18 -20.58
CA LEU A 33 -4.52 -26.31 -19.50
C LEU A 33 -3.72 -25.00 -19.39
N TYR A 34 -2.39 -25.05 -19.58
CA TYR A 34 -1.53 -23.86 -19.62
C TYR A 34 -1.74 -23.01 -20.88
N SER A 35 -2.04 -23.63 -22.03
CA SER A 35 -2.32 -22.92 -23.29
C SER A 35 -3.67 -22.18 -23.26
N ALA A 36 -4.70 -22.79 -22.64
CA ALA A 36 -6.02 -22.17 -22.50
C ALA A 36 -6.01 -20.93 -21.57
N CYS A 37 -5.23 -20.94 -20.48
CA CYS A 37 -5.03 -19.75 -19.63
C CYS A 37 -4.28 -18.62 -20.37
N PHE A 38 -3.32 -18.96 -21.23
CA PHE A 38 -2.58 -17.97 -22.01
C PHE A 38 -3.46 -17.31 -23.08
N LEU A 39 -4.33 -18.06 -23.75
CA LEU A 39 -5.26 -17.52 -24.74
C LEU A 39 -6.34 -16.61 -24.09
N CYS A 40 -6.84 -16.96 -22.91
CA CYS A 40 -7.81 -16.12 -22.18
C CYS A 40 -7.20 -14.78 -21.73
N LEU A 41 -5.96 -14.78 -21.25
CA LEU A 41 -5.22 -13.55 -20.92
C LEU A 41 -4.91 -12.71 -22.17
N PHE A 42 -4.65 -13.35 -23.31
CA PHE A 42 -4.36 -12.65 -24.57
C PHE A 42 -5.60 -11.96 -25.16
N VAL A 43 -6.77 -12.60 -25.08
CA VAL A 43 -8.05 -12.04 -25.55
C VAL A 43 -8.51 -10.88 -24.64
N TRP A 44 -8.33 -10.97 -23.32
CA TRP A 44 -8.62 -9.85 -22.42
C TRP A 44 -7.69 -8.64 -22.64
N PHE A 45 -6.40 -8.90 -22.91
CA PHE A 45 -5.40 -7.84 -23.16
C PHE A 45 -5.64 -7.11 -24.50
N PHE A 46 -6.06 -7.81 -25.55
CA PHE A 46 -6.33 -7.20 -26.86
C PHE A 46 -7.69 -6.47 -26.93
N PHE A 47 -8.73 -6.95 -26.24
CA PHE A 47 -10.02 -6.23 -26.19
C PHE A 47 -9.98 -5.01 -25.26
N GLY A 48 -9.16 -5.01 -24.20
CA GLY A 48 -8.96 -3.84 -23.33
C GLY A 48 -8.20 -2.68 -23.98
N LEU A 49 -7.31 -2.95 -24.93
CA LEU A 49 -6.56 -1.93 -25.67
C LEU A 49 -7.41 -1.15 -26.69
N ASN A 50 -8.48 -1.74 -27.22
CA ASN A 50 -9.39 -1.05 -28.16
C ASN A 50 -10.33 -0.04 -27.47
N TYR A 51 -10.63 -0.22 -26.18
CA TYR A 51 -11.43 0.75 -25.42
C TYR A 51 -10.64 2.00 -25.02
N LEU A 52 -9.31 1.92 -24.94
CA LEU A 52 -8.44 3.06 -24.62
C LEU A 52 -8.07 3.91 -25.86
N CYS A 53 -8.37 3.43 -27.07
CA CYS A 53 -7.93 4.06 -28.33
C CYS A 53 -8.99 4.98 -28.98
N LEU A 54 -10.20 5.07 -28.42
CA LEU A 54 -11.31 5.86 -28.98
C LEU A 54 -11.53 7.23 -28.31
N ASN A 55 -10.67 7.70 -27.40
CA ASN A 55 -10.87 8.97 -26.69
C ASN A 55 -9.71 9.97 -26.76
N THR A 56 -8.82 9.88 -27.76
CA THR A 56 -7.67 10.81 -27.87
C THR A 56 -7.66 11.68 -29.13
N SER A 57 -8.77 11.82 -29.84
CA SER A 57 -8.86 12.67 -31.04
C SER A 57 -9.20 14.15 -30.79
N ASP A 58 -9.59 14.58 -29.58
CA ASP A 58 -10.13 15.95 -29.38
C ASP A 58 -9.23 16.93 -28.59
N ILE A 59 -7.93 16.66 -28.40
CA ILE A 59 -7.05 17.55 -27.60
C ILE A 59 -5.80 18.02 -28.39
N LEU A 60 -5.78 17.94 -29.72
CA LEU A 60 -4.60 18.34 -30.52
C LEU A 60 -4.89 19.40 -31.59
N LEU A 61 -5.82 20.32 -31.32
CA LEU A 61 -6.13 21.42 -32.25
C LEU A 61 -6.03 22.82 -31.62
N PHE A 62 -5.09 23.07 -30.69
CA PHE A 62 -4.95 24.42 -30.14
C PHE A 62 -3.55 25.05 -30.08
N ASP A 63 -2.45 24.34 -30.41
CA ASP A 63 -1.10 24.94 -30.28
C ASP A 63 -0.26 24.81 -31.56
N PHE A 64 -0.79 25.29 -32.69
CA PHE A 64 0.02 25.42 -33.92
C PHE A 64 -0.26 26.73 -34.65
N PHE A 65 0.10 27.86 -34.04
CA PHE A 65 0.51 29.05 -34.81
C PHE A 65 1.27 30.00 -33.88
N SER A 66 2.59 30.09 -34.06
CA SER A 66 3.40 31.33 -33.93
C SER A 66 4.88 30.97 -33.90
N LEU A 67 5.48 30.90 -35.09
CA LEU A 67 6.93 31.01 -35.26
C LEU A 67 7.24 32.43 -35.75
N VAL A 68 7.87 33.20 -34.86
CA VAL A 68 8.84 34.30 -35.05
C VAL A 68 8.47 35.48 -35.98
N THR A 69 8.34 36.66 -35.38
CA THR A 69 9.04 37.90 -35.82
C THR A 69 9.29 38.84 -34.61
N ASP A 70 10.29 39.70 -34.76
CA ASP A 70 10.95 40.60 -33.81
C ASP A 70 10.09 41.36 -32.78
N ALA A 71 10.53 41.42 -31.51
CA ALA A 71 10.51 42.61 -30.62
C ALA A 71 10.86 42.27 -29.15
N PRO A 72 11.62 43.11 -28.43
CA PRO A 72 12.00 42.89 -27.02
C PRO A 72 10.84 43.03 -26.01
N HIS A 73 9.60 43.23 -26.46
CA HIS A 73 8.42 43.38 -25.60
C HIS A 73 7.71 42.05 -25.27
N ILE A 74 7.87 41.00 -26.10
CA ILE A 74 7.08 39.75 -26.01
C ILE A 74 7.58 38.84 -24.85
N ASN A 75 8.87 38.93 -24.51
CA ASN A 75 9.48 38.10 -23.45
C ASN A 75 9.06 38.54 -22.03
N LEU A 76 8.73 39.81 -21.85
CA LEU A 76 8.26 40.35 -20.58
C LEU A 76 6.78 40.02 -20.33
N GLU A 77 5.96 39.92 -21.38
CA GLU A 77 4.56 39.50 -21.25
C GLU A 77 4.47 38.00 -20.98
N ARG A 78 5.26 37.17 -21.67
CA ARG A 78 5.32 35.72 -21.43
C ARG A 78 5.84 35.38 -20.02
N SER A 79 6.79 36.14 -19.48
CA SER A 79 7.27 35.96 -18.10
C SER A 79 6.23 36.40 -17.06
N LYS A 80 5.52 37.51 -17.30
CA LYS A 80 4.39 37.97 -16.46
C LYS A 80 3.22 36.99 -16.49
N GLU A 81 2.93 36.38 -17.64
CA GLU A 81 1.88 35.37 -17.80
C GLU A 81 2.24 34.07 -17.07
N ASN A 82 3.46 33.57 -17.23
CA ASN A 82 3.95 32.41 -16.48
C ASN A 82 3.98 32.66 -14.96
N GLU A 83 4.34 33.86 -14.53
CA GLU A 83 4.24 34.27 -13.13
C GLU A 83 2.80 34.32 -12.65
N ARG A 84 1.85 34.83 -13.45
CA ARG A 84 0.42 34.86 -13.13
C ARG A 84 -0.14 33.45 -13.04
N ILE A 85 0.20 32.55 -13.98
CA ILE A 85 -0.18 31.13 -13.95
C ILE A 85 0.38 30.45 -12.69
N SER A 86 1.65 30.68 -12.33
CA SER A 86 2.21 30.11 -11.09
C SER A 86 1.54 30.69 -9.85
N LYS A 87 1.28 32.01 -9.81
CA LYS A 87 0.60 32.69 -8.71
C LYS A 87 -0.85 32.23 -8.57
N ASP A 88 -1.52 31.93 -9.67
CA ASP A 88 -2.89 31.40 -9.70
C ASP A 88 -2.96 29.92 -9.34
N GLN A 89 -1.98 29.10 -9.74
CA GLN A 89 -1.83 27.73 -9.26
C GLN A 89 -1.52 27.71 -7.76
N ILE A 90 -0.67 28.62 -7.27
CA ILE A 90 -0.36 28.80 -5.84
C ILE A 90 -1.61 29.30 -5.10
N LYS A 91 -2.38 30.23 -5.65
CA LYS A 91 -3.66 30.69 -5.08
C LYS A 91 -4.71 29.58 -5.08
N LYS A 92 -4.82 28.77 -6.14
CA LYS A 92 -5.72 27.60 -6.22
C LYS A 92 -5.31 26.54 -5.19
N ARG A 93 -4.02 26.24 -5.04
CA ARG A 93 -3.47 25.36 -3.98
C ARG A 93 -3.79 25.90 -2.58
N LYS A 94 -3.58 27.20 -2.35
CA LYS A 94 -3.92 27.88 -1.08
C LYS A 94 -5.43 27.90 -0.80
N LYS A 95 -6.28 28.04 -1.84
CA LYS A 95 -7.74 28.00 -1.71
C LYS A 95 -8.26 26.57 -1.45
N LYS A 96 -7.66 25.55 -2.08
CA LYS A 96 -7.93 24.13 -1.80
C LYS A 96 -7.53 23.75 -0.35
N GLN A 97 -6.41 24.29 0.15
CA GLN A 97 -6.01 24.15 1.57
C GLN A 97 -6.97 24.82 2.56
N LYS A 98 -7.64 25.91 2.20
CA LYS A 98 -8.55 26.64 3.09
C LYS A 98 -9.88 25.89 3.37
N GLY A 99 -10.20 24.85 2.60
CA GLY A 99 -11.35 23.97 2.77
C GLY A 99 -10.99 22.51 3.05
N TYR A 100 -9.73 22.24 3.39
CA TYR A 100 -9.28 20.89 3.68
C TYR A 100 -9.82 20.41 5.03
N GLN A 101 -10.77 19.49 4.96
CA GLN A 101 -11.24 18.73 6.10
C GLN A 101 -11.22 17.25 5.71
N PRO A 102 -10.38 16.42 6.35
CA PRO A 102 -10.37 15.00 6.06
C PRO A 102 -11.73 14.37 6.31
N ASN A 103 -12.14 13.49 5.40
CA ASN A 103 -13.38 12.71 5.49
C ASN A 103 -13.16 11.21 5.25
N TYR A 104 -11.94 10.81 4.87
CA TYR A 104 -11.49 9.44 4.76
C TYR A 104 -10.13 9.25 5.43
N PHE A 105 -9.80 8.00 5.76
CA PHE A 105 -8.51 7.65 6.33
C PHE A 105 -8.14 6.19 6.06
N LEU A 106 -6.84 5.91 6.07
CA LEU A 106 -6.31 4.55 6.15
C LEU A 106 -6.24 4.11 7.61
N SER A 107 -6.71 2.90 7.87
CA SER A 107 -6.93 2.36 9.19
C SER A 107 -6.27 0.99 9.34
N ILE A 108 -5.51 0.78 10.40
CA ILE A 108 -5.14 -0.55 10.88
C ILE A 108 -6.15 -0.92 11.98
N PRO A 109 -7.07 -1.87 11.75
CA PRO A 109 -8.04 -2.30 12.75
C PRO A 109 -7.34 -3.02 13.91
N ILE A 110 -7.86 -2.87 15.13
CA ILE A 110 -7.44 -3.69 16.28
C ILE A 110 -8.31 -4.95 16.32
N THR A 111 -7.69 -6.10 16.08
CA THR A 111 -8.35 -7.41 16.03
C THR A 111 -8.08 -8.23 17.29
N ASN A 112 -6.97 -8.00 17.98
CA ASN A 112 -6.62 -8.70 19.21
C ASN A 112 -7.63 -8.35 20.33
N LYS A 113 -8.35 -9.38 20.79
CA LYS A 113 -9.39 -9.24 21.81
C LYS A 113 -8.84 -8.82 23.17
N GLU A 114 -7.60 -9.18 23.50
CA GLU A 114 -6.97 -8.77 24.74
C GLU A 114 -6.82 -7.26 24.82
N ILE A 115 -6.37 -6.62 23.74
CA ILE A 115 -6.27 -5.16 23.64
C ILE A 115 -7.63 -4.52 23.82
N THR A 116 -8.64 -4.97 23.06
CA THR A 116 -9.99 -4.38 23.14
C THR A 116 -10.60 -4.54 24.54
N ARG A 117 -10.37 -5.68 25.21
CA ARG A 117 -10.81 -5.94 26.58
C ARG A 117 -10.07 -5.05 27.59
N GLY A 118 -8.75 -4.91 27.45
CA GLY A 118 -7.94 -4.05 28.31
C GLY A 118 -8.38 -2.58 28.21
N ILE A 119 -8.64 -2.09 27.00
CA ILE A 119 -9.17 -0.74 26.79
C ILE A 119 -10.57 -0.61 27.40
N LYS A 120 -11.43 -1.63 27.29
CA LYS A 120 -12.75 -1.60 27.92
C LYS A 120 -12.67 -1.49 29.44
N ILE A 121 -11.74 -2.21 30.07
CA ILE A 121 -11.47 -2.12 31.51
C ILE A 121 -11.01 -0.71 31.88
N LEU A 122 -10.08 -0.13 31.11
CA LEU A 122 -9.66 1.27 31.27
C LEU A 122 -10.85 2.24 31.17
N GLN A 123 -11.67 2.14 30.12
CA GLN A 123 -12.83 3.00 29.93
C GLN A 123 -13.80 2.88 31.11
N ASN A 124 -14.11 1.67 31.56
CA ASN A 124 -15.01 1.43 32.70
C ASN A 124 -14.45 2.02 34.00
N ALA A 125 -13.14 1.89 34.25
CA ALA A 125 -12.49 2.50 35.42
C ALA A 125 -12.55 4.03 35.40
N ILE A 126 -12.50 4.66 34.22
CA ILE A 126 -12.69 6.11 34.07
C ILE A 126 -14.16 6.47 34.35
N LEU A 127 -15.12 5.70 33.80
CA LEU A 127 -16.55 5.98 33.97
C LEU A 127 -17.02 5.82 35.42
N GLN A 128 -16.42 4.90 36.18
CA GLN A 128 -16.66 4.78 37.62
C GLN A 128 -16.26 6.03 38.40
N GLN A 129 -15.30 6.83 37.88
CA GLN A 129 -14.88 8.08 38.50
C GLN A 129 -15.71 9.27 38.03
N ASP A 130 -16.11 9.30 36.75
CA ASP A 130 -17.00 10.34 36.19
C ASP A 130 -17.84 9.81 35.01
N GLU A 131 -19.08 9.43 35.29
CA GLU A 131 -20.01 8.88 34.30
C GLU A 131 -20.34 9.85 33.16
N ARG A 132 -20.16 11.17 33.37
CA ARG A 132 -20.44 12.19 32.34
C ARG A 132 -19.56 11.98 31.09
N LEU A 133 -18.42 11.29 31.23
CA LEU A 133 -17.49 10.98 30.15
C LEU A 133 -17.97 9.86 29.21
N ALA A 134 -19.10 9.18 29.48
CA ALA A 134 -19.58 8.04 28.70
C ALA A 134 -19.64 8.31 27.19
N LYS A 135 -20.19 9.47 26.79
CA LYS A 135 -20.30 9.84 25.37
C LYS A 135 -18.96 10.26 24.72
N ALA A 136 -17.91 10.47 25.51
CA ALA A 136 -16.56 10.75 25.01
C ALA A 136 -15.81 9.47 24.62
N MET A 137 -16.25 8.30 25.09
CA MET A 137 -15.59 7.02 24.85
C MET A 137 -15.69 6.59 23.37
N THR A 138 -14.58 6.09 22.84
CA THR A 138 -14.54 5.39 21.56
C THR A 138 -15.25 4.04 21.73
N SER A 139 -16.16 3.70 20.81
CA SER A 139 -16.86 2.41 20.85
C SER A 139 -15.90 1.27 20.54
N ASP A 140 -16.07 0.14 21.22
CA ASP A 140 -15.17 -1.02 21.18
C ASP A 140 -14.90 -1.49 19.74
N GLY A 141 -15.93 -1.54 18.91
CA GLY A 141 -15.81 -1.95 17.50
C GLY A 141 -15.06 -0.97 16.59
N SER A 142 -14.59 0.17 17.08
CA SER A 142 -13.91 1.21 16.29
C SER A 142 -12.48 1.52 16.70
N PHE A 143 -11.88 0.67 17.53
CA PHE A 143 -10.47 0.76 17.85
C PHE A 143 -9.62 0.51 16.60
N HIS A 144 -8.71 1.45 16.32
CA HIS A 144 -7.84 1.43 15.15
C HIS A 144 -6.63 2.36 15.35
N ILE A 145 -5.59 2.15 14.54
CA ILE A 145 -4.53 3.13 14.29
C ILE A 145 -4.82 3.83 12.97
N THR A 146 -4.90 5.16 13.01
CA THR A 146 -5.00 5.97 11.79
C THR A 146 -3.63 6.07 11.15
N LEU A 147 -3.44 5.54 9.95
CA LEU A 147 -2.16 5.58 9.22
C LEU A 147 -2.02 6.86 8.37
N LEU A 148 -3.11 7.27 7.72
CA LEU A 148 -3.14 8.43 6.83
C LEU A 148 -4.56 9.02 6.80
N VAL A 149 -4.69 10.35 6.86
CA VAL A 149 -5.98 11.05 6.64
C VAL A 149 -6.00 11.70 5.27
N MET A 150 -7.17 11.78 4.65
CA MET A 150 -7.32 12.35 3.31
C MET A 150 -8.73 12.94 3.08
N GLN A 151 -8.85 13.70 1.99
CA GLN A 151 -10.12 14.22 1.52
C GLN A 151 -10.47 13.60 0.16
N LEU A 152 -11.63 12.93 0.08
CA LEU A 152 -12.21 12.37 -1.16
C LEU A 152 -13.63 12.95 -1.31
N LEU A 153 -13.90 13.71 -2.36
CA LEU A 153 -15.07 14.59 -2.47
C LEU A 153 -16.25 13.99 -3.23
N ASN A 154 -16.00 12.99 -4.08
CA ASN A 154 -17.00 12.34 -4.93
C ASN A 154 -16.66 10.86 -5.13
N GLU A 155 -17.55 10.13 -5.82
CA GLU A 155 -17.40 8.70 -6.06
C GLU A 155 -16.17 8.35 -6.90
N ASP A 156 -15.81 9.17 -7.90
CA ASP A 156 -14.62 8.97 -8.71
C ASP A 156 -13.33 9.07 -7.87
N GLU A 157 -13.25 10.06 -6.96
CA GLU A 157 -12.14 10.19 -6.01
C GLU A 157 -12.10 9.01 -5.02
N VAL A 158 -13.25 8.46 -4.62
CA VAL A 158 -13.31 7.24 -3.80
C VAL A 158 -12.73 6.06 -4.58
N ASN A 159 -13.14 5.85 -5.84
CA ASN A 159 -12.63 4.77 -6.69
C ASN A 159 -11.12 4.90 -6.96
N LEU A 160 -10.64 6.11 -7.22
CA LEU A 160 -9.21 6.40 -7.34
C LEU A 160 -8.46 6.15 -6.02
N GLY A 161 -9.09 6.43 -4.87
CA GLY A 161 -8.55 6.14 -3.54
C GLY A 161 -8.44 4.65 -3.26
N ILE A 162 -9.40 3.86 -3.72
CA ILE A 162 -9.35 2.39 -3.71
C ILE A 162 -8.17 1.91 -4.57
N GLY A 163 -8.01 2.44 -5.79
CA GLY A 163 -6.87 2.13 -6.64
C GLY A 163 -5.52 2.46 -5.99
N ALA A 164 -5.42 3.60 -5.32
CA ALA A 164 -4.22 4.00 -4.57
C ALA A 164 -3.91 3.06 -3.40
N LEU A 165 -4.94 2.57 -2.68
CA LEU A 165 -4.76 1.57 -1.63
C LEU A 165 -4.23 0.24 -2.19
N LEU A 166 -4.75 -0.21 -3.33
CA LEU A 166 -4.25 -1.43 -3.99
C LEU A 166 -2.80 -1.29 -4.46
N GLU A 167 -2.43 -0.12 -5.00
CA GLU A 167 -1.06 0.19 -5.39
C GLU A 167 -0.10 0.31 -4.19
N LEU A 168 -0.62 0.61 -2.99
CA LEU A 168 0.18 0.64 -1.76
C LEU A 168 0.64 -0.75 -1.31
N LYS A 169 -0.14 -1.81 -1.57
CA LYS A 169 0.13 -3.18 -1.11
C LYS A 169 1.59 -3.65 -1.38
N PRO A 170 2.11 -3.62 -2.62
CA PRO A 170 3.48 -4.10 -2.88
C PRO A 170 4.56 -3.30 -2.14
N PHE A 171 4.35 -2.00 -1.88
CA PHE A 171 5.30 -1.21 -1.09
C PHE A 171 5.30 -1.63 0.39
N VAL A 172 4.12 -1.95 0.94
CA VAL A 172 4.01 -2.48 2.31
C VAL A 172 4.74 -3.81 2.41
N GLU A 173 4.53 -4.72 1.46
CA GLU A 173 5.22 -6.01 1.42
C GLU A 173 6.75 -5.86 1.26
N GLU A 174 7.20 -4.91 0.44
CA GLU A 174 8.63 -4.59 0.27
C GLU A 174 9.26 -4.05 1.55
N ILE A 175 8.57 -3.15 2.28
CA ILE A 175 9.04 -2.61 3.57
C ILE A 175 9.16 -3.73 4.61
N LEU A 176 8.17 -4.63 4.64
CA LEU A 176 8.13 -5.71 5.62
C LEU A 176 9.07 -6.88 5.29
N GLN A 177 9.45 -7.06 4.02
CA GLN A 177 10.36 -8.11 3.57
C GLN A 177 9.94 -9.52 4.04
N GLY A 178 8.63 -9.79 4.03
CA GLY A 178 8.04 -11.04 4.51
C GLY A 178 8.00 -11.21 6.03
N LYS A 179 8.44 -10.21 6.82
CA LYS A 179 8.37 -10.23 8.28
C LYS A 179 7.03 -9.69 8.77
N GLU A 180 6.59 -10.21 9.92
CA GLU A 180 5.40 -9.72 10.59
C GLU A 180 5.65 -8.34 11.22
N LEU A 181 4.68 -7.43 11.10
CA LEU A 181 4.67 -6.18 11.84
C LEU A 181 3.79 -6.33 13.09
N ILE A 182 4.42 -6.39 14.26
CA ILE A 182 3.75 -6.52 15.55
C ILE A 182 3.80 -5.18 16.29
N LEU A 183 2.64 -4.70 16.74
CA LEU A 183 2.47 -3.40 17.39
C LEU A 183 2.15 -3.58 18.89
N PRO A 184 3.13 -3.49 19.79
CA PRO A 184 2.91 -3.59 21.23
C PRO A 184 2.30 -2.31 21.82
N PHE A 185 1.19 -2.44 22.55
CA PHE A 185 0.49 -1.32 23.17
C PHE A 185 0.72 -1.30 24.68
N GLN A 186 1.33 -0.22 25.18
CA GLN A 186 1.67 -0.07 26.59
C GLN A 186 1.52 1.37 27.08
N GLY A 187 0.80 1.52 28.19
CA GLY A 187 0.62 2.79 28.86
C GLY A 187 -0.36 3.73 28.15
N VAL A 188 -0.74 4.78 28.85
CA VAL A 188 -1.75 5.76 28.43
C VAL A 188 -1.17 7.16 28.42
N ASP A 189 -1.60 7.98 27.46
CA ASP A 189 -1.28 9.41 27.41
C ASP A 189 -2.42 10.20 26.73
N THR A 190 -2.24 11.51 26.60
CA THR A 190 -3.23 12.41 25.99
C THR A 190 -2.63 13.43 25.03
N PHE A 191 -3.40 13.81 24.00
CA PHE A 191 -3.10 14.98 23.20
C PHE A 191 -3.84 16.19 23.76
N GLY A 192 -3.08 17.13 24.35
CA GLY A 192 -3.60 18.37 24.91
C GLY A 192 -4.71 18.16 25.95
N ASN A 193 -4.70 17.02 26.65
CA ASN A 193 -5.77 16.60 27.56
C ASN A 193 -7.17 16.58 26.92
N GLN A 194 -7.28 16.44 25.60
CA GLN A 194 -8.57 16.37 24.87
C GLN A 194 -8.85 15.00 24.28
N VAL A 195 -7.81 14.26 23.92
CA VAL A 195 -7.86 12.93 23.33
C VAL A 195 -7.04 12.00 24.21
N GLY A 196 -7.65 10.96 24.75
CA GLY A 196 -6.96 9.90 25.50
C GLY A 196 -6.66 8.73 24.59
N PHE A 197 -5.42 8.24 24.63
CA PHE A 197 -4.97 7.13 23.80
C PHE A 197 -4.04 6.18 24.56
N VAL A 198 -4.05 4.91 24.16
CA VAL A 198 -3.02 3.93 24.53
C VAL A 198 -1.82 4.15 23.60
N LYS A 199 -0.62 4.17 24.18
CA LYS A 199 0.62 4.40 23.44
C LYS A 199 1.05 3.13 22.73
N LEU A 200 1.62 3.30 21.55
CA LEU A 200 2.48 2.29 20.95
C LEU A 200 3.80 2.30 21.74
N ALA A 201 4.26 1.15 22.22
CA ALA A 201 5.53 1.06 22.93
C ALA A 201 6.69 1.35 21.97
N GLU A 202 7.84 1.78 22.52
CA GLU A 202 9.05 1.99 21.72
C GLU A 202 9.61 0.65 21.23
N GLY A 203 10.22 0.63 20.05
CA GLY A 203 10.83 -0.59 19.51
C GLY A 203 11.08 -0.55 18.01
N HIS A 204 11.57 -1.68 17.48
CA HIS A 204 11.95 -1.81 16.07
C HIS A 204 10.77 -1.71 15.10
N HIS A 205 9.55 -2.01 15.56
CA HIS A 205 8.29 -1.92 14.80
C HIS A 205 7.92 -0.47 14.41
N ILE A 206 8.49 0.54 15.09
CA ILE A 206 8.20 1.95 14.80
C ILE A 206 8.66 2.33 13.39
N ASN A 207 9.88 1.98 12.99
CA ASN A 207 10.43 2.41 11.71
C ASN A 207 9.65 1.86 10.50
N PRO A 208 9.35 0.55 10.39
CA PRO A 208 8.50 0.03 9.32
C PRO A 208 7.12 0.68 9.28
N LEU A 209 6.51 0.95 10.45
CA LEU A 209 5.21 1.61 10.51
C LEU A 209 5.26 3.06 9.99
N LEU A 210 6.33 3.80 10.29
CA LEU A 210 6.56 5.15 9.76
C LEU A 210 6.82 5.13 8.24
N GLU A 211 7.61 4.16 7.76
CA GLU A 211 7.87 3.97 6.32
C GLU A 211 6.58 3.64 5.57
N ILE A 212 5.73 2.76 6.11
CA ILE A 212 4.41 2.45 5.54
C ILE A 212 3.52 3.70 5.51
N ALA A 213 3.53 4.53 6.56
CA ALA A 213 2.75 5.77 6.60
C ALA A 213 3.21 6.78 5.53
N GLU A 214 4.53 6.93 5.34
CA GLU A 214 5.08 7.83 4.33
C GLU A 214 4.87 7.29 2.91
N ALA A 215 5.03 5.98 2.69
CA ALA A 215 4.67 5.33 1.42
C ALA A 215 3.19 5.56 1.09
N ALA A 216 2.29 5.35 2.05
CA ALA A 216 0.87 5.62 1.88
C ALA A 216 0.61 7.09 1.52
N LYS A 217 1.20 8.03 2.25
CA LYS A 217 1.06 9.46 1.97
C LYS A 217 1.51 9.79 0.56
N ARG A 218 2.68 9.29 0.15
CA ARG A 218 3.24 9.50 -1.18
C ARG A 218 2.34 8.92 -2.27
N THR A 219 1.93 7.66 -2.16
CA THR A 219 1.06 6.99 -3.15
C THR A 219 -0.24 7.76 -3.36
N PHE A 220 -0.88 8.22 -2.28
CA PHE A 220 -2.11 9.00 -2.39
C PHE A 220 -1.88 10.42 -2.95
N GLN A 221 -0.78 11.09 -2.59
CA GLN A 221 -0.44 12.41 -3.13
C GLN A 221 -0.07 12.35 -4.62
N GLU A 222 0.59 11.29 -5.08
CA GLU A 222 0.91 11.06 -6.50
C GLU A 222 -0.35 10.89 -7.36
N LYS A 223 -1.45 10.40 -6.78
CA LYS A 223 -2.79 10.36 -7.40
C LYS A 223 -3.55 11.70 -7.35
N GLY A 224 -2.94 12.74 -6.78
CA GLY A 224 -3.51 14.09 -6.71
C GLY A 224 -4.39 14.37 -5.48
N PHE A 225 -4.44 13.45 -4.51
CA PHE A 225 -5.23 13.63 -3.29
C PHE A 225 -4.58 14.61 -2.32
N MET A 226 -5.42 15.31 -1.57
CA MET A 226 -4.99 16.02 -0.37
C MET A 226 -4.90 15.01 0.78
N ALA A 227 -3.73 14.40 0.93
CA ALA A 227 -3.47 13.38 1.94
C ALA A 227 -2.34 13.79 2.90
N GLY A 228 -2.52 13.43 4.17
CA GLY A 228 -1.59 13.72 5.26
C GLY A 228 -1.84 15.06 5.95
N GLU A 229 -1.17 15.24 7.08
CA GLU A 229 -1.16 16.49 7.84
C GLU A 229 0.27 17.07 7.86
N ASN A 230 0.39 18.37 8.18
CA ASN A 230 1.72 18.99 8.37
C ASN A 230 2.41 18.51 9.66
N ARG A 231 1.68 17.84 10.55
CA ARG A 231 2.21 17.33 11.82
C ARG A 231 2.90 16.00 11.57
N SER A 232 3.96 15.74 12.33
CA SER A 232 4.61 14.42 12.37
C SER A 232 3.58 13.34 12.70
N PHE A 233 3.60 12.24 11.94
CA PHE A 233 2.79 11.08 12.25
C PHE A 233 3.17 10.53 13.63
N LYS A 234 2.18 10.34 14.50
CA LYS A 234 2.33 9.76 15.83
C LYS A 234 1.29 8.65 15.98
N PRO A 235 1.65 7.37 15.79
CA PRO A 235 0.70 6.27 15.90
C PRO A 235 0.18 6.17 17.35
N HIS A 236 -1.14 6.07 17.50
CA HIS A 236 -1.79 6.04 18.80
C HIS A 236 -3.15 5.36 18.71
N LEU A 237 -3.55 4.67 19.79
CA LEU A 237 -4.81 3.94 19.85
C LEU A 237 -5.83 4.69 20.72
N THR A 238 -6.72 5.45 20.08
CA THR A 238 -7.65 6.34 20.80
C THR A 238 -8.76 5.59 21.53
N PHE A 239 -8.87 5.77 22.84
CA PHE A 239 -10.00 5.25 23.63
C PHE A 239 -11.04 6.32 24.02
N MET A 240 -10.71 7.61 23.99
CA MET A 240 -11.70 8.68 24.24
C MET A 240 -11.34 10.01 23.56
N LYS A 241 -12.36 10.82 23.22
CA LYS A 241 -12.22 12.18 22.66
C LYS A 241 -13.28 13.12 23.24
N LEU A 242 -12.87 14.20 23.91
CA LEU A 242 -13.79 15.21 24.45
C LEU A 242 -14.52 16.01 23.36
N SER A 243 -13.96 16.08 22.14
CA SER A 243 -14.61 16.73 21.00
C SER A 243 -15.95 16.07 20.61
N ARG A 244 -16.17 14.81 20.99
CA ARG A 244 -17.45 14.09 20.79
C ARG A 244 -18.56 14.59 21.73
N THR A 245 -18.21 15.33 22.76
CA THR A 245 -19.11 15.81 23.80
C THR A 245 -18.92 17.30 24.11
N PRO A 246 -19.12 18.22 23.13
CA PRO A 246 -18.83 19.65 23.32
C PRO A 246 -19.57 20.30 24.50
N TRP A 247 -20.75 19.77 24.87
CA TRP A 247 -21.53 20.26 26.00
C TRP A 247 -20.85 20.05 27.36
N LEU A 248 -20.00 19.02 27.52
CA LEU A 248 -19.28 18.77 28.76
C LEU A 248 -18.35 19.94 29.16
N ARG A 249 -17.79 20.65 28.16
CA ARG A 249 -16.98 21.85 28.41
C ARG A 249 -17.77 22.94 29.12
N ARG A 250 -19.07 23.08 28.83
CA ARG A 250 -19.99 24.02 29.50
C ARG A 250 -20.37 23.58 30.91
N LYS A 251 -20.17 22.30 31.25
CA LYS A 251 -20.42 21.72 32.58
C LYS A 251 -19.13 21.53 33.41
N GLY A 252 -18.04 22.22 33.04
CA GLY A 252 -16.80 22.25 33.79
C GLY A 252 -15.76 21.20 33.38
N VAL A 253 -16.13 20.18 32.59
CA VAL A 253 -15.19 19.15 32.12
C VAL A 253 -14.47 19.68 30.87
N LYS A 254 -13.36 20.39 31.10
CA LYS A 254 -12.57 21.04 30.04
C LYS A 254 -11.39 20.21 29.55
N LYS A 255 -10.91 19.26 30.37
CA LYS A 255 -9.70 18.46 30.15
C LYS A 255 -9.92 17.05 30.72
N ILE A 256 -9.22 16.07 30.16
CA ILE A 256 -9.10 14.74 30.76
C ILE A 256 -8.10 14.86 31.92
N ASP A 257 -8.56 14.62 33.14
CA ASP A 257 -7.71 14.60 34.34
C ASP A 257 -6.84 13.34 34.33
N PRO A 258 -5.50 13.46 34.45
CA PRO A 258 -4.61 12.30 34.53
C PRO A 258 -4.95 11.28 35.60
N LYS A 259 -5.58 11.70 36.71
CA LYS A 259 -6.04 10.79 37.78
C LYS A 259 -6.96 9.70 37.27
N PHE A 260 -7.76 9.98 36.23
CA PHE A 260 -8.70 9.02 35.68
C PHE A 260 -8.04 7.75 35.14
N TYR A 261 -6.80 7.85 34.64
CA TYR A 261 -6.09 6.73 34.02
C TYR A 261 -4.75 6.41 34.71
N GLU A 262 -4.51 6.94 35.90
CA GLU A 262 -3.26 6.77 36.65
C GLU A 262 -2.86 5.31 36.82
N LYS A 263 -3.83 4.42 37.11
CA LYS A 263 -3.60 2.97 37.26
C LYS A 263 -3.15 2.26 35.97
N PHE A 264 -3.23 2.94 34.83
CA PHE A 264 -2.98 2.37 33.50
C PHE A 264 -1.77 3.00 32.79
N ILE A 265 -1.03 3.91 33.44
CA ILE A 265 0.10 4.64 32.81
C ILE A 265 1.22 3.73 32.28
N SER A 266 1.38 2.55 32.88
CA SER A 266 2.38 1.53 32.51
C SER A 266 1.76 0.18 32.13
N HIS A 267 0.43 0.10 32.05
CA HIS A 267 -0.29 -1.14 31.77
C HIS A 267 0.00 -1.65 30.35
N THR A 268 0.30 -2.94 30.22
CA THR A 268 0.46 -3.61 28.93
C THR A 268 -0.90 -4.10 28.45
N PHE A 269 -1.36 -3.57 27.32
CA PHE A 269 -2.66 -3.90 26.73
C PHE A 269 -2.60 -5.11 25.79
N GLY A 270 -1.41 -5.45 25.28
CA GLY A 270 -1.18 -6.55 24.35
C GLY A 270 -0.53 -6.08 23.05
N GLU A 271 -0.51 -6.95 22.05
CA GLU A 271 0.16 -6.73 20.77
C GLU A 271 -0.80 -6.95 19.60
N GLU A 272 -0.76 -6.08 18.60
CA GLU A 272 -1.55 -6.22 17.37
C GLU A 272 -0.65 -6.58 16.20
N MET A 273 -0.89 -7.72 15.57
CA MET A 273 -0.27 -8.07 14.30
C MET A 273 -0.97 -7.33 13.17
N VAL A 274 -0.23 -6.54 12.39
CA VAL A 274 -0.80 -5.78 11.27
C VAL A 274 -1.08 -6.74 10.11
N HIS A 275 -2.34 -7.14 9.96
CA HIS A 275 -2.77 -8.05 8.89
C HIS A 275 -3.51 -7.34 7.74
N ARG A 276 -4.08 -6.16 7.98
CA ARG A 276 -4.94 -5.47 7.01
C ARG A 276 -4.86 -3.96 7.16
N ILE A 277 -4.98 -3.25 6.04
CA ILE A 277 -5.15 -1.78 5.99
C ILE A 277 -6.45 -1.48 5.26
N ASP A 278 -7.32 -0.68 5.89
CA ASP A 278 -8.65 -0.35 5.41
C ASP A 278 -8.74 1.11 4.98
N LEU A 279 -9.37 1.38 3.82
CA LEU A 279 -9.81 2.73 3.45
C LEU A 279 -11.20 2.97 4.04
N CYS A 280 -11.27 3.80 5.08
CA CYS A 280 -12.46 4.02 5.87
C CYS A 280 -13.03 5.44 5.70
N SER A 281 -14.36 5.53 5.69
CA SER A 281 -15.07 6.81 5.76
C SER A 281 -15.26 7.28 7.20
N MET A 282 -15.01 8.56 7.47
CA MET A 282 -15.28 9.19 8.77
C MET A 282 -16.75 9.50 8.99
N LEU A 283 -17.52 9.67 7.91
CA LEU A 283 -18.85 10.28 7.94
C LEU A 283 -19.99 9.30 7.58
N LYS A 284 -19.70 8.25 6.78
CA LYS A 284 -20.70 7.23 6.45
C LYS A 284 -21.10 6.43 7.71
N LYS A 285 -22.29 5.84 7.66
CA LYS A 285 -22.82 5.00 8.74
C LYS A 285 -21.87 3.83 9.00
N LYS A 286 -21.50 3.64 10.27
CA LYS A 286 -20.70 2.50 10.73
C LYS A 286 -21.34 1.16 10.41
N GLN A 287 -20.51 0.13 10.30
CA GLN A 287 -20.92 -1.25 10.14
C GLN A 287 -21.66 -1.77 11.38
N SER A 288 -22.35 -2.91 11.26
CA SER A 288 -23.11 -3.53 12.35
C SER A 288 -22.25 -3.89 13.57
N ASN A 289 -20.98 -4.25 13.34
CA ASN A 289 -19.99 -4.51 14.40
C ASN A 289 -19.43 -3.25 15.07
N GLY A 290 -19.83 -2.04 14.63
CA GLY A 290 -19.37 -0.76 15.17
C GLY A 290 -18.09 -0.20 14.54
N TYR A 291 -17.49 -0.92 13.58
CA TYR A 291 -16.34 -0.45 12.81
C TYR A 291 -16.76 0.58 11.76
N TYR A 292 -15.79 1.33 11.24
CA TYR A 292 -16.04 2.34 10.22
C TYR A 292 -16.56 1.72 8.93
N HIS A 293 -17.33 2.50 8.17
CA HIS A 293 -17.65 2.10 6.80
C HIS A 293 -16.35 1.97 6.00
N CYS A 294 -16.16 0.83 5.37
CA CYS A 294 -14.93 0.49 4.65
C CYS A 294 -15.22 0.44 3.16
N GLU A 295 -14.53 1.27 2.38
CA GLU A 295 -14.65 1.27 0.91
C GLU A 295 -13.87 0.11 0.30
N SER A 296 -12.68 -0.18 0.84
CA SER A 296 -11.81 -1.27 0.40
C SER A 296 -10.75 -1.58 1.45
N SER A 297 -10.10 -2.73 1.29
CA SER A 297 -9.06 -3.24 2.19
C SER A 297 -7.95 -3.92 1.40
N ILE A 298 -6.71 -3.82 1.87
CA ILE A 298 -5.61 -4.69 1.46
C ILE A 298 -5.21 -5.58 2.63
N VAL A 299 -5.01 -6.87 2.35
CA VAL A 299 -4.45 -7.84 3.29
C VAL A 299 -2.95 -7.93 3.05
N ILE A 300 -2.18 -7.95 4.14
CA ILE A 300 -0.74 -8.13 4.13
C ILE A 300 -0.49 -9.62 4.31
N GLU A 301 0.06 -10.25 3.27
CA GLU A 301 0.34 -11.68 3.26
C GLU A 301 1.72 -11.93 3.87
N ASN A 302 1.77 -12.72 4.94
CA ASN A 302 3.02 -13.24 5.46
C ASN A 302 3.42 -14.42 4.57
N ILE A 303 4.35 -14.20 3.64
CA ILE A 303 5.01 -15.31 2.94
C ILE A 303 5.98 -15.92 3.95
N VAL A 304 5.48 -16.83 4.78
CA VAL A 304 6.32 -17.71 5.59
C VAL A 304 7.03 -18.63 4.60
N PHE A 305 8.28 -18.34 4.27
CA PHE A 305 9.17 -19.38 3.77
C PHE A 305 9.36 -20.35 4.93
N SER A 306 8.55 -21.40 4.97
CA SER A 306 8.82 -22.54 5.84
C SER A 306 10.14 -23.14 5.37
N GLU A 307 11.24 -22.76 6.03
CA GLU A 307 12.46 -23.56 6.07
C GLU A 307 12.11 -24.88 6.77
N GLY A 308 11.53 -25.80 6.01
CA GLY A 308 11.05 -27.07 6.53
C GLY A 308 10.19 -27.78 5.51
N LEU A 309 10.78 -28.80 4.87
CA LEU A 309 10.17 -29.77 3.95
C LEU A 309 10.02 -29.32 2.48
N CYS A 310 11.16 -29.17 1.79
CA CYS A 310 11.36 -29.66 0.43
C CYS A 310 12.86 -29.63 0.10
N GLU A 311 13.57 -30.73 0.39
CA GLU A 311 14.88 -30.99 -0.23
C GLU A 311 14.67 -31.39 -1.69
N HIS A 312 14.26 -30.45 -2.53
CA HIS A 312 14.55 -30.48 -3.96
C HIS A 312 14.91 -29.06 -4.38
N PRO A 313 16.17 -28.81 -4.82
CA PRO A 313 16.58 -27.46 -5.17
C PRO A 313 15.89 -27.07 -6.47
N ILE A 314 14.81 -26.28 -6.37
CA ILE A 314 14.41 -25.43 -7.49
C ILE A 314 15.58 -24.45 -7.67
N PRO A 315 16.23 -24.38 -8.85
CA PRO A 315 17.41 -23.55 -9.01
C PRO A 315 17.05 -22.10 -8.71
N HIS A 316 17.68 -21.51 -7.70
CA HIS A 316 17.57 -20.10 -7.30
C HIS A 316 17.76 -19.13 -8.50
N GLN A 317 18.41 -19.59 -9.57
CA GLN A 317 18.51 -18.90 -10.84
C GLN A 317 17.17 -18.73 -11.57
N ALA A 318 16.22 -19.67 -11.51
CA ALA A 318 14.96 -19.58 -12.25
C ALA A 318 14.01 -18.52 -11.67
N PHE A 319 13.95 -18.39 -10.34
CA PHE A 319 13.12 -17.39 -9.66
C PHE A 319 13.73 -15.99 -9.76
N SER A 320 15.06 -15.90 -9.62
CA SER A 320 15.81 -14.67 -9.89
C SER A 320 15.64 -14.23 -11.34
N CYS A 321 15.70 -15.16 -12.30
CA CYS A 321 15.43 -14.88 -13.71
C CYS A 321 14.00 -14.42 -13.95
N LEU A 322 12.98 -14.99 -13.31
CA LEU A 322 11.60 -14.54 -13.48
C LEU A 322 11.38 -13.12 -12.95
N LEU A 323 11.92 -12.82 -11.77
CA LEU A 323 11.87 -11.46 -11.20
C LEU A 323 12.70 -10.46 -12.03
N LEU A 324 13.86 -10.87 -12.53
CA LEU A 324 14.67 -10.08 -13.47
C LEU A 324 13.96 -9.87 -14.80
N LEU A 325 13.21 -10.86 -15.32
CA LEU A 325 12.42 -10.75 -16.54
C LEU A 325 11.24 -9.80 -16.34
N ILE A 326 10.54 -9.88 -15.20
CA ILE A 326 9.46 -8.94 -14.85
C ILE A 326 10.03 -7.53 -14.70
N ARG A 327 11.13 -7.36 -13.96
CA ARG A 327 11.80 -6.07 -13.76
C ARG A 327 12.35 -5.48 -15.07
N ASN A 328 12.95 -6.31 -15.93
CA ASN A 328 13.43 -5.89 -17.25
C ASN A 328 12.28 -5.56 -18.19
N ARG A 329 11.15 -6.29 -18.15
CA ARG A 329 9.97 -5.96 -18.97
C ARG A 329 9.30 -4.67 -18.52
N ILE A 330 9.21 -4.40 -17.22
CA ILE A 330 8.72 -3.12 -16.68
C ILE A 330 9.67 -1.99 -17.07
N PHE A 331 11.00 -2.23 -17.02
CA PHE A 331 12.00 -1.25 -17.46
C PHE A 331 11.92 -0.97 -18.97
N GLN A 332 11.74 -2.00 -19.80
CA GLN A 332 11.56 -1.85 -21.25
C GLN A 332 10.23 -1.17 -21.60
N ALA A 333 9.15 -1.42 -20.87
CA ALA A 333 7.88 -0.70 -21.05
C ALA A 333 8.04 0.80 -20.71
N LYS A 334 8.76 1.13 -19.63
CA LYS A 334 9.11 2.52 -19.29
C LYS A 334 10.03 3.15 -20.34
N LYS A 335 11.02 2.41 -20.85
CA LYS A 335 11.95 2.86 -21.89
C LYS A 335 11.24 3.10 -23.22
N PHE A 336 10.37 2.18 -23.65
CA PHE A 336 9.54 2.32 -24.85
C PHE A 336 8.58 3.52 -24.74
N HIS A 337 7.99 3.74 -23.56
CA HIS A 337 7.18 4.95 -23.32
C HIS A 337 8.04 6.23 -23.41
N CYS A 338 9.26 6.21 -22.86
CA CYS A 338 10.20 7.33 -22.91
C CYS A 338 10.77 7.59 -24.32
N GLU A 339 11.01 6.54 -25.11
CA GLU A 339 11.46 6.62 -26.50
C GLU A 339 10.32 7.04 -27.43
N LYS A 340 9.08 6.63 -27.18
CA LYS A 340 7.89 7.11 -27.90
C LYS A 340 7.60 8.59 -27.59
N ILE A 341 7.99 9.08 -26.40
CA ILE A 341 7.99 10.50 -26.06
C ILE A 341 9.11 11.24 -26.81
N LYS A 342 10.30 10.65 -26.95
CA LYS A 342 11.42 11.23 -27.73
C LYS A 342 11.17 11.22 -29.24
N SER A 343 10.55 10.19 -29.80
CA SER A 343 10.26 10.06 -31.23
C SER A 343 9.07 10.91 -31.69
N ARG A 344 8.35 11.55 -30.77
CA ARG A 344 7.27 12.51 -31.05
C ARG A 344 7.79 13.96 -31.21
N TRP A 345 9.09 14.18 -31.04
CA TRP A 345 9.76 15.46 -31.29
C TRP A 345 10.77 15.31 -32.45
N PRO A 346 10.65 16.09 -33.55
CA PRO A 346 11.60 16.00 -34.65
C PRO A 346 12.94 16.65 -34.28
N ALA A 347 14.01 16.05 -34.79
CA ALA A 347 15.37 16.54 -34.70
C ALA A 347 15.51 17.94 -35.33
N LYS A 348 15.84 18.95 -34.50
CA LYS A 348 16.72 20.07 -34.87
C LYS A 348 17.14 20.86 -33.63
N VAL A 349 18.21 20.44 -32.97
CA VAL A 349 19.19 21.33 -32.35
C VAL A 349 20.55 20.64 -32.46
N GLU A 350 21.20 20.82 -33.60
CA GLU A 350 22.66 20.69 -33.65
C GLU A 350 23.26 21.95 -33.00
N ASN A 351 24.33 21.72 -32.24
CA ASN A 351 25.27 22.69 -31.68
C ASN A 351 24.80 23.56 -30.50
N LEU A 352 24.88 22.98 -29.30
CA LEU A 352 25.41 23.69 -28.13
C LEU A 352 26.44 22.77 -27.45
N SER A 353 27.71 23.01 -27.77
CA SER A 353 28.86 22.43 -27.09
C SER A 353 28.92 22.94 -25.64
N PHE A 354 28.85 22.03 -24.68
CA PHE A 354 29.50 22.21 -23.38
C PHE A 354 30.37 20.99 -23.12
N ASN A 355 31.66 21.14 -23.40
CA ASN A 355 32.70 20.28 -22.86
C ASN A 355 32.70 20.40 -21.34
N PHE A 356 32.71 19.28 -20.61
CA PHE A 356 33.61 19.02 -19.49
C PHE A 356 33.43 17.56 -19.03
N LEU A 357 34.23 16.67 -19.63
CA LEU A 357 34.73 15.47 -18.96
C LEU A 357 36.19 15.75 -18.58
N PRO A 358 36.65 15.35 -17.39
CA PRO A 358 37.95 14.73 -17.26
C PRO A 358 37.77 13.21 -17.32
N LYS A 359 38.52 12.60 -18.25
CA LYS A 359 38.83 11.18 -18.28
C LYS A 359 39.53 10.78 -16.97
N GLY A 360 39.09 9.70 -16.35
CA GLY A 360 39.76 9.02 -15.24
C GLY A 360 39.77 7.51 -15.51
N ASN A 361 40.97 6.97 -15.66
CA ASN A 361 41.28 5.64 -16.17
C ASN A 361 40.76 4.48 -15.31
N ILE A 362 40.21 3.45 -15.97
CA ILE A 362 40.10 2.09 -15.43
C ILE A 362 41.45 1.41 -15.70
N PHE A 363 42.25 1.18 -14.66
CA PHE A 363 43.39 0.28 -14.73
C PHE A 363 42.90 -1.14 -14.47
N CYS A 364 43.09 -2.00 -15.47
CA CYS A 364 43.01 -3.45 -15.35
C CYS A 364 44.29 -3.95 -14.66
N GLY A 365 44.16 -4.75 -13.61
CA GLY A 365 45.28 -5.33 -12.87
C GLY A 365 45.14 -6.84 -12.73
N GLU A 366 45.65 -7.57 -13.71
CA GLU A 366 46.24 -8.91 -13.56
C GLU A 366 47.75 -8.68 -13.31
N THR A 367 48.55 -9.39 -12.51
CA THR A 367 48.53 -10.69 -11.83
C THR A 367 49.72 -10.66 -10.85
N LYS A 368 49.73 -11.49 -9.79
CA LYS A 368 50.82 -12.46 -9.50
C LYS A 368 50.65 -13.16 -8.15
N ILE A 369 50.64 -14.48 -8.26
CA ILE A 369 51.02 -15.47 -7.25
C ILE A 369 52.54 -15.38 -7.05
N HIS A 370 53.03 -15.48 -5.81
CA HIS A 370 54.12 -16.39 -5.44
C HIS A 370 54.36 -16.47 -3.93
N THR A 371 54.47 -17.73 -3.49
CA THR A 371 55.10 -18.31 -2.29
C THR A 371 54.53 -17.98 -0.92
#